data_AF-A0A2M8RAI6-F1
#
_entry.id   AF-A0A2M8RAI6-F1
#
_cell.length_a   1.000
_cell.length_b   1.000
_cell.length_c   1.000
_cell.angle_alpha   90.00
_cell.angle_beta   90.00
_cell.angle_gamma   90.00
#
_symmetry.space_group_name_H-M   'P 1'
#
loop_
_entity.id
_entity.type
_entity.pdbx_description
1 polymer ?
#
loop_
_entity_poly.entity_id
_entity_poly.type
_entity_poly.pdbx_seq_one_letter_code
_entity_poly.pdbx_strand_id
1 'polypeptide(L)'
;MQEVSRSGAADELRLDALIADLWWRVRLINTDILEEEARAGVFDPTQPTYPLLALNLRARRDNLVATIGVLELRAKSVSEAA
;
A
#
# COMPACT_ATOMS: atom_id res chain seq x y z
N MET A 1 -31.52 -16.43 -8.23
CA MET A 1 -30.10 -16.54 -8.60
C MET A 1 -29.49 -15.24 -9.16
N GLN A 2 -30.20 -14.10 -9.21
CA GLN A 2 -29.66 -12.81 -9.73
C GLN A 2 -29.05 -11.87 -8.67
N GLU A 3 -29.36 -12.03 -7.38
CA GLU A 3 -28.85 -11.13 -6.32
C GLU A 3 -27.36 -11.35 -6.01
N VAL A 4 -26.88 -12.59 -6.15
CA VAL A 4 -25.48 -12.97 -5.85
C VAL A 4 -24.50 -12.30 -6.83
N SER A 5 -24.85 -12.21 -8.11
CA SER A 5 -24.01 -11.60 -9.15
C SER A 5 -23.85 -10.09 -9.01
N ARG A 6 -24.87 -9.38 -8.48
CA ARG A 6 -24.78 -7.93 -8.22
C ARG A 6 -23.93 -7.61 -7.00
N SER A 7 -23.94 -8.50 -5.99
CA SER A 7 -23.10 -8.37 -4.80
C SER A 7 -21.62 -8.58 -5.13
N GLY A 8 -21.28 -9.57 -5.96
CA GLY A 8 -19.90 -9.86 -6.36
C GLY A 8 -19.23 -8.69 -7.07
N ALA A 9 -19.89 -8.10 -8.07
CA ALA A 9 -19.37 -6.95 -8.82
C ALA A 9 -19.18 -5.70 -7.94
N ALA A 10 -20.07 -5.46 -6.97
CA ALA A 10 -19.93 -4.34 -6.04
C ALA A 10 -18.77 -4.55 -5.05
N ASP A 11 -18.52 -5.79 -4.63
CA ASP A 11 -17.42 -6.12 -3.73
C ASP A 11 -16.06 -6.11 -4.44
N GLU A 12 -15.99 -6.48 -5.72
CA GLU A 12 -14.80 -6.36 -6.57
C GLU A 12 -14.42 -4.88 -6.77
N LEU A 13 -15.39 -4.02 -7.13
CA LEU A 13 -15.17 -2.57 -7.24
C LEU A 13 -14.70 -1.91 -5.93
N ARG A 14 -15.19 -2.40 -4.78
CA ARG A 14 -14.72 -1.93 -3.46
C ARG A 14 -13.29 -2.37 -3.17
N LEU A 15 -12.92 -3.58 -3.57
CA LEU A 15 -11.56 -4.10 -3.39
C LEU A 15 -10.56 -3.32 -4.25
N ASP A 16 -10.89 -3.04 -5.50
CA ASP A 16 -10.07 -2.23 -6.40
C ASP A 16 -9.88 -0.81 -5.87
N ALA A 17 -10.97 -0.18 -5.39
CA ALA A 17 -10.90 1.14 -4.78
C ALA A 17 -10.02 1.17 -3.52
N LEU A 18 -10.09 0.12 -2.69
CA LEU A 18 -9.22 -0.02 -1.51
C LEU A 18 -7.76 -0.18 -1.91
N ILE A 19 -7.45 -1.02 -2.90
CA ILE A 19 -6.08 -1.22 -3.40
C ILE A 19 -5.53 0.11 -3.93
N ALA A 20 -6.33 0.87 -4.68
CA ALA A 20 -5.92 2.18 -5.19
C ALA A 20 -5.64 3.19 -4.06
N ASP A 21 -6.48 3.25 -3.02
CA ASP A 21 -6.24 4.11 -1.85
C ASP A 21 -4.94 3.74 -1.12
N LEU A 22 -4.69 2.43 -0.94
CA LEU A 22 -3.46 1.96 -0.28
C LEU A 22 -2.21 2.29 -1.10
N TRP A 23 -2.26 2.17 -2.44
CA TRP A 23 -1.18 2.62 -3.31
C TRP A 23 -0.95 4.13 -3.22
N TRP A 24 -2.01 4.93 -3.12
CA TRP A 24 -1.91 6.37 -2.92
C TRP A 24 -1.22 6.69 -1.58
N ARG A 25 -1.58 5.99 -0.50
CA ARG A 25 -0.89 6.13 0.81
C ARG A 25 0.57 5.74 0.75
N VAL A 26 0.93 4.67 0.04
CA VAL A 26 2.34 4.28 -0.17
C VAL A 26 3.11 5.42 -0.85
N ARG A 27 2.49 6.11 -1.82
CA ARG A 27 3.10 7.27 -2.48
C ARG A 27 3.31 8.45 -1.52
N LEU A 28 2.33 8.75 -0.67
CA LEU A 28 2.48 9.79 0.36
C LEU A 28 3.61 9.46 1.35
N ILE A 29 3.67 8.22 1.83
CA ILE A 29 4.74 7.79 2.75
C ILE A 29 6.11 7.91 2.09
N ASN A 30 6.23 7.61 0.79
CA ASN A 30 7.48 7.83 0.06
C ASN A 30 7.87 9.32 0.02
N THR A 31 6.90 10.23 -0.17
CA THR A 31 7.16 11.67 -0.07
C THR A 31 7.62 12.06 1.33
N ASP A 32 6.94 11.59 2.37
CA ASP A 32 7.31 11.88 3.78
C ASP A 32 8.71 11.36 4.12
N ILE A 33 9.09 10.18 3.60
CA ILE A 33 10.45 9.63 3.76
C ILE A 33 11.48 10.59 3.12
N LEU A 34 11.24 11.00 1.87
CA LEU A 34 12.17 11.89 1.15
C LEU A 34 12.30 13.25 1.83
N GLU A 35 11.21 13.82 2.34
CA GLU A 35 11.23 15.06 3.10
C GLU A 35 12.02 14.92 4.41
N GLU A 36 11.82 13.82 5.13
CA GLU A 36 12.55 13.54 6.37
C GLU A 36 14.05 13.34 6.13
N GLU A 37 14.41 12.55 5.12
CA GLU A 37 15.79 12.31 4.70
C GLU A 37 16.47 13.62 4.28
N ALA A 38 15.78 14.45 3.49
CA ALA A 38 16.28 15.76 3.08
C ALA A 38 16.45 16.73 4.26
N ARG A 39 15.51 16.75 5.21
CA ARG A 39 15.60 17.57 6.42
C ARG A 39 16.80 17.18 7.29
N ALA A 40 17.05 15.88 7.42
CA ALA A 40 18.18 15.37 8.21
C ALA A 40 19.51 15.40 7.45
N GLY A 41 19.48 15.49 6.12
CA GLY A 41 20.66 15.37 5.26
C GLY A 41 21.25 13.96 5.19
N VAL A 42 20.49 12.94 5.59
CA VAL A 42 20.93 11.53 5.64
C VAL A 42 19.92 10.67 4.88
N PHE A 43 20.36 10.11 3.75
CA PHE A 43 19.51 9.35 2.83
C PHE A 43 19.77 7.83 2.87
N ASP A 44 20.91 7.42 3.41
CA ASP A 44 21.28 6.01 3.49
C ASP A 44 20.72 5.39 4.78
N PRO A 45 19.78 4.43 4.69
CA PRO A 45 19.16 3.79 5.84
C PRO A 45 20.12 2.93 6.67
N THR A 46 21.33 2.63 6.17
CA THR A 46 22.34 1.89 6.92
C THR A 46 23.19 2.80 7.81
N GLN A 47 23.12 4.12 7.63
CA GLN A 47 23.86 5.05 8.47
C GLN A 47 23.28 5.06 9.90
N PRO A 48 24.13 5.01 10.95
CA PRO A 48 23.67 5.07 12.34
C PRO A 48 22.88 6.34 12.68
N THR A 49 23.11 7.41 11.94
CA THR A 49 22.44 8.71 12.09
C THR A 49 21.18 8.84 11.22
N TYR A 50 20.76 7.75 10.54
CA TYR A 50 19.57 7.77 9.71
C TYR A 50 18.32 8.10 10.55
N PRO A 51 17.39 8.96 10.07
CA PRO A 51 16.29 9.43 10.89
C PRO A 51 15.35 8.31 11.29
N LEU A 52 15.08 8.21 12.60
CA LEU A 52 14.17 7.19 13.13
C LEU A 52 12.77 7.28 12.52
N LEU A 53 12.30 8.49 12.21
CA LEU A 53 11.01 8.68 11.54
C LEU A 53 11.01 8.07 10.12
N ALA A 54 12.03 8.37 9.31
CA ALA A 54 12.17 7.81 7.97
C ALA A 54 12.30 6.27 8.00
N LEU A 55 12.96 5.72 9.03
CA LEU A 55 13.08 4.27 9.24
C LEU A 55 11.72 3.63 9.52
N ASN A 56 10.93 4.22 10.42
CA ASN A 56 9.59 3.73 10.74
C ASN A 56 8.64 3.84 9.54
N LEU A 57 8.73 4.93 8.77
CA LEU A 57 7.94 5.12 7.56
C LEU A 57 8.28 4.07 6.49
N ARG A 58 9.56 3.73 6.30
CA ARG A 58 9.97 2.61 5.43
C ARG A 58 9.36 1.29 5.86
N ALA A 59 9.48 0.93 7.14
CA ALA A 59 8.88 -0.31 7.66
C ALA A 59 7.35 -0.34 7.45
N ARG A 60 6.66 0.79 7.68
CA ARG A 60 5.22 0.91 7.44
C ARG A 60 4.85 0.77 5.97
N ARG A 61 5.60 1.40 5.08
CA ARG A 61 5.43 1.27 3.63
C ARG A 61 5.58 -0.18 3.20
N ASP A 62 6.61 -0.87 3.68
CA ASP A 62 6.89 -2.25 3.30
C ASP A 62 5.76 -3.19 3.75
N ASN A 63 5.20 -2.96 4.95
CA ASN A 63 4.01 -3.67 5.43
C ASN A 63 2.77 -3.39 4.56
N LEU A 64 2.58 -2.15 4.11
CA LEU A 64 1.48 -1.80 3.19
C LEU A 64 1.64 -2.47 1.84
N VAL A 65 2.85 -2.45 1.25
CA VAL A 65 3.13 -3.13 -0.03
C VAL A 65 2.87 -4.63 0.08
N ALA A 66 3.29 -5.27 1.17
CA ALA A 66 2.99 -6.68 1.40
C ALA A 66 1.48 -6.95 1.50
N THR A 67 0.74 -6.09 2.21
CA THR A 67 -0.73 -6.20 2.33
C THR A 67 -1.42 -6.01 0.98
N ILE A 68 -0.99 -5.01 0.20
CA ILE A 68 -1.50 -4.76 -1.15
C ILE A 68 -1.29 -5.99 -2.03
N GLY A 69 -0.11 -6.63 -2.00
CA GLY A 69 0.15 -7.83 -2.78
C GLY A 69 -0.81 -8.99 -2.46
N VAL A 70 -1.18 -9.16 -1.19
CA VAL A 70 -2.19 -10.15 -0.78
C VAL A 70 -3.59 -9.77 -1.30
N LEU A 71 -3.95 -8.49 -1.25
CA LEU A 71 -5.24 -8.00 -1.75
C LEU A 71 -5.34 -8.12 -3.28
N GLU A 72 -4.27 -7.82 -4.01
CA GLU A 72 -4.21 -7.98 -5.47
C GLU A 72 -4.32 -9.45 -5.89
N LEU A 73 -3.70 -10.38 -5.15
CA LEU A 73 -3.88 -11.81 -5.39
C LEU A 73 -5.34 -12.24 -5.17
N ARG A 74 -5.97 -11.73 -4.11
CA ARG A 74 -7.39 -11.98 -3.83
C ARG A 74 -8.28 -11.40 -4.93
N ALA A 75 -8.03 -10.18 -5.39
CA ALA A 75 -8.80 -9.55 -6.46
C ALA A 75 -8.77 -10.39 -7.74
N LYS A 76 -7.59 -10.88 -8.15
CA LYS A 76 -7.44 -11.79 -9.29
C LYS A 76 -8.27 -13.06 -9.13
N SER A 77 -8.24 -13.68 -7.95
CA SER A 77 -9.02 -14.90 -7.69
C SER A 77 -10.54 -14.68 -7.71
N VAL A 78 -11.01 -13.49 -7.33
CA VAL A 78 -12.44 -13.12 -7.40
C VAL A 78 -12.85 -12.89 -8.85
N SER A 79 -12.01 -12.20 -9.63
CA SER A 79 -12.25 -11.94 -11.05
C SER A 79 -12.29 -13.22 -11.90
N GLU A 80 -11.43 -14.20 -11.59
CA GLU A 80 -11.40 -15.51 -12.28
C GLU A 80 -12.61 -16.41 -11.96
N ALA A 81 -13.30 -16.15 -10.85
CA ALA A 81 -14.44 -16.95 -10.38
C ALA A 81 -15.82 -16.34 -10.72
N ALA A 82 -15.85 -15.11 -11.24
CA ALA A 82 -17.06 -14.37 -11.63
C ALA A 82 -17.47 -14.64 -13.08
#